data_AF-A0A919NDW4-F1
#
_entry.id   AF-A0A919NDW4-F1
#
_cell.length_a   1.000
_cell.length_b   1.000
_cell.length_c   1.000
_cell.angle_alpha   90.00
_cell.angle_beta   90.00
_cell.angle_gamma   90.00
#
_symmetry.space_group_name_H-M   'P 1'
#
loop_
_entity.id
_entity.type
_entity.pdbx_description
1 polymer ?
#
loop_
_entity_poly.entity_id
_entity_poly.type
_entity_poly.pdbx_seq_one_letter_code
_entity_poly.pdbx_strand_id
1 'polypeptide(L)'
;MTTSSSPPCDSAPSACGGAGCGGGSCFSRTARAARPGEPRPTVTEVPDPRTDRRIGWLAADSIWWGGRLRTGAALRVGVDGVAKPVPAELAPGDATRRLPGTLLPALLDAHVHSALVDLGAVRAGGIAAVWDLGGVPATLRELAARAAGAGVVSAAGASSASVGGARCGPLSDGADPAEPQLPLIRYAGPFLIAPGGYPSDRAWAPAGSCREITSPADAGAAVAEARSAGATLIKVTAHAGGPTLPPPTFRALTGAAHAANLPVVVHAEGPGTVAAALEAGADLLAHTPWTESLPDHLVRACAARMTWISTLDIHGYGEPSPAQEVALDNLRRFAGHGGQVRYGTDLGNGPLPSGVNPRELRALRAAGLTPDEILIAATDATRPALTWIPGGLDLTPSTFAEVLATARVLDHGVRPNP
;
A
#
# COMPACT_ATOMS: atom_id res chain seq x y z
N MET A 1 16.34 -69.39 32.16
CA MET A 1 17.35 -70.18 32.90
C MET A 1 18.69 -69.90 32.20
N THR A 2 19.76 -69.42 32.83
CA THR A 2 19.97 -69.17 34.27
C THR A 2 21.08 -68.11 34.49
N THR A 3 20.73 -67.02 35.21
CA THR A 3 21.52 -66.31 36.26
C THR A 3 22.99 -65.83 36.07
N SER A 4 23.21 -64.60 36.55
CA SER A 4 24.43 -64.06 37.20
C SER A 4 25.62 -63.57 36.34
N SER A 5 26.42 -62.57 36.77
CA SER A 5 26.26 -61.56 37.85
C SER A 5 27.31 -60.42 37.80
N SER A 6 26.94 -59.24 38.30
CA SER A 6 27.82 -58.12 38.76
C SER A 6 27.86 -58.10 40.32
N PRO A 7 28.48 -57.15 41.06
CA PRO A 7 29.25 -55.91 40.74
C PRO A 7 30.71 -56.04 41.34
N PRO A 8 31.41 -55.11 42.06
CA PRO A 8 31.20 -53.68 42.38
C PRO A 8 32.44 -52.72 42.39
N CYS A 9 32.16 -51.45 42.68
CA CYS A 9 32.94 -50.42 43.41
C CYS A 9 34.35 -49.92 42.96
N ASP A 10 34.36 -48.64 42.58
CA ASP A 10 35.08 -47.52 43.24
C ASP A 10 36.59 -47.60 43.53
N SER A 11 37.35 -46.69 42.91
CA SER A 11 38.13 -45.67 43.67
C SER A 11 38.78 -44.61 42.78
N ALA A 12 38.76 -43.37 43.26
CA ALA A 12 39.72 -42.30 42.95
C ALA A 12 40.17 -41.71 44.31
N PRO A 13 41.42 -41.24 44.46
CA PRO A 13 41.63 -39.79 44.34
C PRO A 13 43.04 -39.33 43.91
N SER A 14 43.14 -38.03 43.57
CA SER A 14 44.33 -37.14 43.69
C SER A 14 45.64 -37.46 42.94
N ALA A 15 46.53 -36.49 42.65
CA ALA A 15 46.40 -35.04 42.41
C ALA A 15 47.75 -34.46 41.88
N CYS A 16 47.71 -33.24 41.34
CA CYS A 16 48.83 -32.28 41.18
C CYS A 16 49.97 -32.60 40.18
N GLY A 17 50.40 -31.57 39.43
CA GLY A 17 51.76 -31.50 38.86
C GLY A 17 51.88 -31.14 37.37
N GLY A 18 51.66 -29.88 36.98
CA GLY A 18 51.96 -29.41 35.62
C GLY A 18 51.36 -28.05 35.29
N ALA A 19 52.14 -26.98 35.38
CA ALA A 19 51.68 -25.62 35.08
C ALA A 19 51.95 -25.23 33.62
N GLY A 20 51.01 -24.49 33.01
CA GLY A 20 51.13 -24.00 31.63
C GLY A 20 50.06 -22.97 31.30
N CYS A 21 50.32 -21.69 31.61
CA CYS A 21 49.46 -20.57 31.19
C CYS A 21 49.62 -20.31 29.68
N GLY A 22 48.61 -19.84 28.94
CA GLY A 22 47.23 -19.51 29.31
C GLY A 22 46.53 -18.78 28.15
N GLY A 23 45.26 -18.39 28.32
CA GLY A 23 44.52 -17.60 27.31
C GLY A 23 43.22 -18.25 26.85
N GLY A 24 42.22 -18.29 27.73
CA GLY A 24 40.88 -18.78 27.39
C GLY A 24 39.84 -17.65 27.34
N SER A 25 38.84 -17.80 26.48
CA SER A 25 37.46 -17.45 26.82
C SER A 25 36.48 -18.22 25.93
N CYS A 26 35.42 -18.77 26.54
CA CYS A 26 34.39 -19.50 25.82
C CYS A 26 33.35 -18.52 25.25
N PHE A 27 33.08 -18.55 23.95
CA PHE A 27 31.94 -17.83 23.38
C PHE A 27 30.62 -18.62 23.51
N SER A 28 30.25 -18.93 24.75
CA SER A 28 28.89 -19.36 25.10
C SER A 28 27.92 -18.18 24.99
N ARG A 29 27.51 -17.82 23.76
CA ARG A 29 26.47 -16.80 23.54
C ARG A 29 25.11 -17.41 23.84
N THR A 30 24.67 -17.26 25.08
CA THR A 30 23.30 -17.56 25.51
C THR A 30 22.32 -16.70 24.73
N ALA A 31 21.41 -17.34 23.99
CA ALA A 31 20.23 -16.66 23.48
C ALA A 31 19.40 -16.19 24.69
N ARG A 32 19.24 -14.88 24.84
CA ARG A 32 18.47 -14.29 25.95
C ARG A 32 17.01 -14.66 25.77
N ALA A 33 16.50 -15.56 26.60
CA ALA A 33 15.08 -15.86 26.64
C ALA A 33 14.29 -14.56 26.87
N ALA A 34 13.34 -14.27 25.97
CA ALA A 34 12.54 -13.06 26.03
C ALA A 34 11.74 -13.02 27.34
N ARG A 35 11.78 -11.88 28.04
CA ARG A 35 11.06 -11.72 29.31
C ARG A 35 9.55 -11.65 29.08
N PRO A 36 8.70 -12.19 29.98
CA PRO A 36 7.27 -11.95 29.92
C PRO A 36 6.95 -10.45 29.86
N GLY A 37 6.21 -10.04 28.82
CA GLY A 37 5.86 -8.63 28.56
C GLY A 37 6.75 -7.88 27.56
N GLU A 38 8.00 -8.33 27.35
CA GLU A 38 8.98 -7.73 26.43
C GLU A 38 8.43 -7.79 24.98
N PRO A 39 8.40 -6.69 24.21
CA PRO A 39 7.82 -6.67 22.87
C PRO A 39 8.62 -7.58 21.94
N ARG A 40 7.96 -8.60 21.37
CA ARG A 40 8.56 -9.40 20.28
C ARG A 40 8.59 -8.55 19.00
N PRO A 41 9.69 -8.54 18.23
CA PRO A 41 9.76 -7.78 16.98
C PRO A 41 8.72 -8.31 15.97
N THR A 42 8.24 -7.42 15.10
CA THR A 42 7.22 -7.73 14.07
C THR A 42 7.62 -8.87 13.14
N VAL A 43 8.92 -9.04 12.96
CA VAL A 43 9.57 -9.98 12.06
C VAL A 43 10.71 -10.63 12.84
N THR A 44 10.85 -11.95 12.76
CA THR A 44 12.01 -12.64 13.36
C THR A 44 13.16 -12.64 12.36
N GLU A 45 14.32 -12.16 12.80
CA GLU A 45 15.47 -11.87 11.94
C GLU A 45 16.57 -12.93 12.06
N VAL A 46 17.11 -13.34 10.92
CA VAL A 46 18.20 -14.32 10.78
C VAL A 46 19.32 -13.69 9.93
N PRO A 47 20.62 -13.85 10.30
CA PRO A 47 21.71 -13.40 9.44
C PRO A 47 21.71 -14.09 8.08
N ASP A 48 21.88 -13.33 7.00
CA ASP A 48 22.11 -13.87 5.67
C ASP A 48 23.48 -14.57 5.61
N PRO A 49 23.56 -15.90 5.35
CA PRO A 49 24.81 -16.64 5.27
C PRO A 49 25.72 -16.20 4.11
N ARG A 50 25.30 -15.24 3.27
CA ARG A 50 26.11 -14.63 2.21
C ARG A 50 26.50 -13.17 2.45
N THR A 51 25.84 -12.46 3.37
CA THR A 51 26.03 -10.99 3.51
C THR A 51 26.07 -10.44 4.93
N ASP A 52 25.80 -11.24 5.97
CA ASP A 52 25.69 -10.82 7.38
C ASP A 52 24.61 -9.72 7.63
N ARG A 53 23.68 -9.56 6.69
CA ARG A 53 22.53 -8.64 6.80
C ARG A 53 21.28 -9.42 7.19
N ARG A 54 20.37 -8.80 7.94
CA ARG A 54 19.25 -9.48 8.62
C ARG A 54 18.08 -9.73 7.68
N ILE A 55 17.75 -11.01 7.46
CA ILE A 55 16.59 -11.48 6.68
C ILE A 55 15.45 -11.80 7.64
N GLY A 56 14.24 -11.34 7.31
CA GLY A 56 13.04 -11.62 8.08
C GLY A 56 12.30 -12.88 7.66
N TRP A 57 11.68 -13.58 8.62
CA TRP A 57 10.82 -14.74 8.36
C TRP A 57 9.48 -14.65 9.09
N LEU A 58 8.40 -14.75 8.30
CA LEU A 58 7.02 -14.86 8.77
C LEU A 58 6.38 -16.13 8.18
N ALA A 59 5.47 -16.76 8.92
CA ALA A 59 4.59 -17.80 8.38
C ALA A 59 3.17 -17.61 8.92
N ALA A 60 2.18 -18.04 8.16
CA ALA A 60 0.79 -18.07 8.58
C ALA A 60 0.09 -19.31 8.03
N ASP A 61 -1.14 -19.58 8.49
CA ASP A 61 -1.92 -20.74 8.04
C ASP A 61 -2.11 -20.71 6.52
N SER A 62 -2.20 -19.51 5.94
CA SER A 62 -2.10 -19.28 4.51
C SER A 62 -1.45 -17.95 4.12
N ILE A 63 -0.98 -17.87 2.87
CA ILE A 63 -0.44 -16.66 2.25
C ILE A 63 -1.13 -16.46 0.90
N TRP A 64 -1.73 -15.29 0.68
CA TRP A 64 -2.15 -14.87 -0.66
C TRP A 64 -1.05 -14.04 -1.31
N TRP A 65 -0.61 -14.42 -2.52
CA TRP A 65 0.43 -13.66 -3.23
C TRP A 65 0.34 -13.85 -4.74
N GLY A 66 0.05 -12.76 -5.45
CA GLY A 66 -0.01 -12.72 -6.92
C GLY A 66 -1.15 -13.57 -7.50
N GLY A 67 -2.39 -13.34 -7.04
CA GLY A 67 -3.58 -14.06 -7.53
C GLY A 67 -3.62 -15.54 -7.15
N ARG A 68 -2.97 -15.93 -6.03
CA ARG A 68 -2.97 -17.30 -5.51
C ARG A 68 -2.89 -17.33 -3.99
N LEU A 69 -3.91 -17.89 -3.35
CA LEU A 69 -3.87 -18.33 -1.95
C LEU A 69 -3.07 -19.65 -1.85
N ARG A 70 -2.26 -19.79 -0.80
CA ARG A 70 -1.38 -20.96 -0.57
C ARG A 70 -1.34 -21.32 0.91
N THR A 71 -1.48 -22.59 1.24
CA THR A 71 -1.09 -23.16 2.55
C THR A 71 0.36 -23.67 2.47
N GLY A 72 0.99 -23.98 3.61
CA GLY A 72 2.34 -24.58 3.65
C GLY A 72 3.47 -23.67 3.15
N ALA A 73 3.28 -22.35 3.20
CA ALA A 73 4.23 -21.35 2.74
C ALA A 73 4.67 -20.39 3.87
N ALA A 74 5.82 -19.75 3.68
CA ALA A 74 6.35 -18.68 4.53
C ALA A 74 6.67 -17.44 3.67
N LEU A 75 6.65 -16.24 4.27
CA LEU A 75 7.22 -15.04 3.66
C LEU A 75 8.67 -14.86 4.14
N ARG A 76 9.60 -14.88 3.20
CA ARG A 76 10.97 -14.38 3.41
C ARG A 76 10.97 -12.88 3.10
N VAL A 77 11.26 -12.06 4.09
CA VAL A 77 11.36 -10.59 3.96
C VAL A 77 12.83 -10.22 3.77
N GLY A 78 13.15 -9.54 2.67
CA GLY A 78 14.52 -9.09 2.39
C GLY A 78 14.96 -7.89 3.26
N VAL A 79 16.25 -7.58 3.20
CA VAL A 79 16.88 -6.40 3.85
C VAL A 79 16.40 -5.06 3.24
N ASP A 80 15.73 -5.15 2.10
CA ASP A 80 15.02 -4.12 1.35
C ASP A 80 13.53 -4.02 1.74
N GLY A 81 13.08 -4.84 2.69
CA GLY A 81 11.67 -5.00 3.07
C GLY A 81 10.84 -5.81 2.06
N VAL A 82 11.42 -6.30 0.96
CA VAL A 82 10.66 -7.00 -0.08
C VAL A 82 10.32 -8.42 0.39
N ALA A 83 9.05 -8.65 0.70
CA ALA A 83 8.52 -9.96 1.05
C ALA A 83 8.32 -10.84 -0.20
N LYS A 84 8.69 -12.12 -0.10
CA LYS A 84 8.49 -13.13 -1.14
C LYS A 84 8.01 -14.46 -0.54
N PRO A 85 6.95 -15.10 -1.07
CA PRO A 85 6.49 -16.39 -0.62
C PRO A 85 7.46 -17.51 -1.04
N VAL A 86 7.78 -18.40 -0.10
CA VAL A 86 8.63 -19.58 -0.28
C VAL A 86 8.00 -20.79 0.44
N PRO A 87 8.37 -22.05 0.10
CA PRO A 87 7.95 -23.23 0.86
C PRO A 87 8.30 -23.10 2.35
N ALA A 88 7.38 -23.47 3.24
CA ALA A 88 7.57 -23.27 4.69
C ALA A 88 8.72 -24.10 5.28
N GLU A 89 9.11 -25.19 4.64
CA GLU A 89 10.29 -26.01 4.96
C GLU A 89 11.63 -25.26 4.81
N LEU A 90 11.68 -24.15 4.06
CA LEU A 90 12.86 -23.29 3.95
C LEU A 90 12.95 -22.24 5.07
N ALA A 91 11.92 -22.11 5.91
CA ALA A 91 11.85 -21.12 6.98
C ALA A 91 12.48 -21.67 8.28
N PRO A 92 13.51 -21.02 8.86
CA PRO A 92 14.16 -21.52 10.07
C PRO A 92 13.17 -21.59 11.25
N GLY A 93 12.93 -22.78 11.79
CA GLY A 93 11.83 -23.06 12.72
C GLY A 93 11.77 -22.13 13.93
N ASP A 94 12.88 -22.04 14.68
CA ASP A 94 12.98 -21.21 15.89
C ASP A 94 13.00 -19.70 15.60
N ALA A 95 13.27 -19.33 14.35
CA ALA A 95 13.46 -17.95 13.92
C ALA A 95 12.44 -17.49 12.86
N THR A 96 11.24 -18.07 12.88
CA THR A 96 10.10 -17.69 12.03
C THR A 96 8.92 -17.27 12.91
N ARG A 97 8.45 -16.03 12.77
CA ARG A 97 7.22 -15.58 13.48
C ARG A 97 6.00 -16.23 12.84
N ARG A 98 5.26 -17.04 13.60
CA ARG A 98 3.99 -17.64 13.17
C ARG A 98 2.81 -16.75 13.56
N LEU A 99 1.82 -16.65 12.68
CA LEU A 99 0.60 -15.85 12.83
C LEU A 99 -0.61 -16.70 12.39
N PRO A 100 -1.72 -16.76 13.14
CA PRO A 100 -2.93 -17.43 12.65
C PRO A 100 -3.55 -16.64 11.48
N GLY A 101 -4.33 -17.29 10.63
CA GLY A 101 -5.04 -16.66 9.51
C GLY A 101 -4.19 -16.48 8.25
N THR A 102 -4.32 -15.32 7.58
CA THR A 102 -3.71 -15.08 6.25
C THR A 102 -2.82 -13.85 6.20
N LEU A 103 -1.69 -13.97 5.52
CA LEU A 103 -0.84 -12.85 5.10
C LEU A 103 -0.99 -12.54 3.61
N LEU A 104 -0.95 -11.26 3.27
CA LEU A 104 -0.99 -10.74 1.90
C LEU A 104 -0.18 -9.43 1.81
N PRO A 105 0.11 -8.91 0.59
CA PRO A 105 0.79 -7.63 0.46
C PRO A 105 -0.03 -6.47 1.03
N ALA A 106 0.60 -5.32 1.24
CA ALA A 106 -0.04 -4.07 1.62
C ALA A 106 -1.34 -3.80 0.85
N LEU A 107 -2.46 -3.65 1.56
CA LEU A 107 -3.67 -3.06 1.00
C LEU A 107 -3.46 -1.57 0.72
N LEU A 108 -3.99 -1.14 -0.42
CA LEU A 108 -3.83 0.17 -1.01
C LEU A 108 -5.20 0.76 -1.34
N ASP A 109 -5.47 2.00 -0.92
CA ASP A 109 -6.53 2.81 -1.53
C ASP A 109 -5.94 3.76 -2.58
N ALA A 110 -6.41 3.67 -3.83
CA ALA A 110 -5.89 4.46 -4.94
C ALA A 110 -6.60 5.82 -5.16
N HIS A 111 -7.58 6.21 -4.33
CA HIS A 111 -8.23 7.53 -4.38
C HIS A 111 -8.59 8.01 -2.97
N VAL A 112 -7.79 8.92 -2.40
CA VAL A 112 -8.01 9.53 -1.09
C VAL A 112 -7.75 11.04 -1.17
N HIS A 113 -8.40 11.81 -0.30
CA HIS A 113 -8.09 13.22 -0.02
C HIS A 113 -7.53 13.33 1.40
N SER A 114 -6.21 13.13 1.53
CA SER A 114 -5.49 12.84 2.79
C SER A 114 -5.56 13.95 3.83
N ALA A 115 -5.84 15.18 3.40
CA ALA A 115 -6.00 16.35 4.26
C ALA A 115 -7.42 16.50 4.86
N LEU A 116 -8.38 15.67 4.43
CA LEU A 116 -9.79 15.72 4.84
C LEU A 116 -10.20 14.56 5.77
N VAL A 117 -9.25 13.68 6.14
CA VAL A 117 -9.53 12.35 6.72
C VAL A 117 -8.59 12.02 7.89
N ASP A 118 -9.06 11.19 8.83
CA ASP A 118 -8.19 10.61 9.85
C ASP A 118 -7.37 9.46 9.25
N LEU A 119 -6.16 9.79 8.81
CA LEU A 119 -5.19 8.84 8.28
C LEU A 119 -4.75 7.77 9.29
N GLY A 120 -4.79 8.05 10.60
CA GLY A 120 -4.52 7.05 11.63
C GLY A 120 -5.62 6.00 11.70
N ALA A 121 -6.88 6.44 11.66
CA ALA A 121 -8.03 5.54 11.55
C ALA A 121 -8.01 4.72 10.24
N VAL A 122 -7.63 5.33 9.10
CA VAL A 122 -7.46 4.62 7.82
C VAL A 122 -6.45 3.47 7.92
N ARG A 123 -5.30 3.69 8.58
CA ARG A 123 -4.32 2.63 8.82
C ARG A 123 -4.85 1.55 9.77
N ALA A 124 -5.50 1.95 10.87
CA ALA A 124 -6.10 1.01 11.82
C ALA A 124 -7.19 0.13 11.15
N GLY A 125 -7.92 0.70 10.18
CA GLY A 125 -8.87 0.03 9.29
C GLY A 125 -8.25 -0.80 8.16
N GLY A 126 -6.95 -1.10 8.22
CA GLY A 126 -6.28 -2.11 7.37
C GLY A 126 -5.58 -1.60 6.12
N ILE A 127 -5.71 -0.31 5.77
CA ILE A 127 -5.10 0.29 4.59
C ILE A 127 -3.64 0.69 4.90
N ALA A 128 -2.68 0.05 4.26
CA ALA A 128 -1.25 0.24 4.51
C ALA A 128 -0.63 1.38 3.69
N ALA A 129 -1.25 1.76 2.57
CA ALA A 129 -0.82 2.83 1.67
C ALA A 129 -2.03 3.54 1.04
N VAL A 130 -1.85 4.81 0.66
CA VAL A 130 -2.90 5.61 -0.02
C VAL A 130 -2.31 6.38 -1.20
N TRP A 131 -3.12 6.66 -2.22
CA TRP A 131 -2.81 7.65 -3.27
C TRP A 131 -3.69 8.88 -3.10
N ASP A 132 -3.07 10.01 -2.78
CA ASP A 132 -3.73 11.31 -2.75
C ASP A 132 -3.91 11.87 -4.16
N LEU A 133 -5.16 12.14 -4.54
CA LEU A 133 -5.52 12.63 -5.87
C LEU A 133 -5.99 14.08 -5.88
N GLY A 134 -5.63 14.91 -4.89
CA GLY A 134 -5.84 16.35 -4.94
C GLY A 134 -5.75 17.01 -3.56
N GLY A 135 -4.74 17.86 -3.36
CA GLY A 135 -4.55 18.59 -2.12
C GLY A 135 -3.43 19.62 -2.18
N VAL A 136 -3.24 20.36 -1.07
CA VAL A 136 -2.23 21.42 -0.99
C VAL A 136 -0.82 20.82 -0.98
N PRO A 137 0.08 21.13 -1.93
CA PRO A 137 1.33 20.38 -2.11
C PRO A 137 2.33 20.45 -0.94
N ALA A 138 2.25 21.50 -0.09
CA ALA A 138 3.04 21.58 1.13
C ALA A 138 2.53 20.59 2.20
N THR A 139 1.23 20.60 2.46
CA THR A 139 0.55 19.69 3.41
C THR A 139 0.74 18.22 3.01
N LEU A 140 0.60 17.90 1.72
CA LEU A 140 0.80 16.53 1.22
C LEU A 140 2.24 16.04 1.43
N ARG A 141 3.23 16.92 1.25
CA ARG A 141 4.64 16.61 1.52
C ARG A 141 4.90 16.38 3.00
N GLU A 142 4.29 17.19 3.88
CA GLU A 142 4.39 17.03 5.33
C GLU A 142 3.76 15.71 5.81
N LEU A 143 2.54 15.40 5.36
CA LEU A 143 1.86 14.15 5.69
C LEU A 143 2.66 12.93 5.18
N ALA A 144 3.19 12.98 3.95
CA ALA A 144 4.05 11.92 3.42
C ALA A 144 5.39 11.81 4.18
N ALA A 145 5.97 12.92 4.61
CA ALA A 145 7.18 12.94 5.44
C ALA A 145 6.93 12.35 6.83
N ARG A 146 5.76 12.59 7.45
CA ARG A 146 5.35 11.93 8.71
C ARG A 146 5.12 10.43 8.51
N ALA A 147 4.45 10.04 7.44
CA ALA A 147 4.22 8.64 7.09
C ALA A 147 5.51 7.83 6.84
N ALA A 148 6.56 8.47 6.31
CA ALA A 148 7.89 7.88 6.20
C ALA A 148 8.71 7.99 7.51
N GLY A 149 8.59 9.12 8.22
CA GLY A 149 9.30 9.45 9.47
C GLY A 149 8.92 8.56 10.66
N ALA A 150 7.74 7.93 10.62
CA ALA A 150 7.37 6.85 11.54
C ALA A 150 8.33 5.63 11.53
N GLY A 151 9.27 5.57 10.58
CA GLY A 151 10.40 4.62 10.56
C GLY A 151 11.80 5.24 10.76
N VAL A 152 11.93 6.56 10.95
CA VAL A 152 13.24 7.27 11.10
C VAL A 152 13.12 8.45 12.06
N VAL A 153 13.61 8.28 13.30
CA VAL A 153 13.78 9.40 14.24
C VAL A 153 15.07 10.15 13.89
N SER A 154 14.97 11.44 13.56
CA SER A 154 16.13 12.26 13.18
C SER A 154 16.87 12.80 14.40
N ALA A 155 18.10 12.35 14.62
CA ALA A 155 19.03 13.04 15.53
C ALA A 155 19.44 14.38 14.90
N ALA A 156 19.28 15.49 15.63
CA ALA A 156 19.69 16.81 15.18
C ALA A 156 21.22 16.99 15.32
N GLY A 157 21.94 17.21 14.21
CA GLY A 157 23.42 17.30 14.26
C GLY A 157 24.14 17.60 12.95
N ALA A 158 24.05 18.87 12.50
CA ALA A 158 25.02 19.59 11.66
C ALA A 158 25.52 19.04 10.28
N SER A 159 25.38 19.93 9.27
CA SER A 159 26.30 20.19 8.14
C SER A 159 26.54 19.18 6.99
N SER A 160 26.19 19.67 5.79
CA SER A 160 26.85 19.49 4.48
C SER A 160 26.75 18.16 3.68
N ALA A 161 26.18 18.31 2.48
CA ALA A 161 26.53 17.70 1.19
C ALA A 161 26.85 16.18 1.09
N SER A 162 25.89 15.41 0.56
CA SER A 162 26.16 14.40 -0.48
C SER A 162 24.87 14.00 -1.22
N VAL A 163 25.01 13.34 -2.38
CA VAL A 163 23.90 12.92 -3.25
C VAL A 163 23.61 11.43 -3.08
N GLY A 164 22.31 11.06 -3.01
CA GLY A 164 21.83 9.79 -3.53
C GLY A 164 21.37 8.73 -2.51
N GLY A 165 20.14 8.24 -2.74
CA GLY A 165 19.59 7.02 -2.16
C GLY A 165 18.97 7.19 -0.78
N ALA A 166 17.64 7.11 -0.70
CA ALA A 166 16.95 6.87 0.56
C ALA A 166 17.37 5.49 1.10
N ARG A 167 17.86 5.45 2.35
CA ARG A 167 18.27 4.22 3.03
C ARG A 167 17.45 4.10 4.31
N CYS A 168 16.76 2.96 4.49
CA CYS A 168 16.31 2.59 5.83
C CYS A 168 17.55 2.32 6.70
N GLY A 169 17.57 2.90 7.90
CA GLY A 169 18.47 2.44 8.95
C GLY A 169 18.06 1.05 9.46
N PRO A 170 18.87 0.41 10.32
CA PRO A 170 18.38 -0.73 11.10
C PRO A 170 17.20 -0.28 11.97
N LEU A 171 16.20 -1.16 12.13
CA LEU A 171 15.04 -0.91 12.99
C LEU A 171 15.51 -0.65 14.43
N SER A 172 15.27 0.57 14.93
CA SER A 172 15.62 0.99 16.28
C SER A 172 14.38 1.06 17.17
N ASP A 173 14.48 0.59 18.41
CA ASP A 173 13.39 0.53 19.42
C ASP A 173 12.98 1.92 19.98
N GLY A 174 12.95 2.95 19.15
CA GLY A 174 12.87 4.37 19.54
C GLY A 174 11.69 5.16 18.97
N ALA A 175 10.68 4.50 18.41
CA ALA A 175 9.44 5.19 18.03
C ALA A 175 8.67 5.59 19.30
N ASP A 176 8.33 6.88 19.44
CA ASP A 176 7.53 7.38 20.55
C ASP A 176 6.11 6.76 20.48
N PRO A 177 5.65 6.03 21.52
CA PRO A 177 4.39 5.27 21.46
C PRO A 177 3.11 6.13 21.44
N ALA A 178 3.21 7.46 21.35
CA ALA A 178 2.09 8.39 21.37
C ALA A 178 1.53 8.82 19.99
N GLU A 179 2.32 8.80 18.90
CA GLU A 179 1.84 9.20 17.57
C GLU A 179 1.22 7.99 16.80
N PRO A 180 0.01 8.11 16.23
CA PRO A 180 -0.57 7.07 15.40
C PRO A 180 0.19 6.93 14.08
N GLN A 181 0.57 5.69 13.73
CA GLN A 181 1.20 5.42 12.43
C GLN A 181 0.23 5.76 11.28
N LEU A 182 0.77 6.32 10.19
CA LEU A 182 0.01 6.70 9.00
C LEU A 182 0.17 5.64 7.87
N PRO A 183 -0.74 5.57 6.88
CA PRO A 183 -0.50 4.81 5.65
C PRO A 183 0.61 5.47 4.82
N LEU A 184 1.35 4.69 4.03
CA LEU A 184 2.37 5.24 3.13
C LEU A 184 1.73 6.05 2.00
N ILE A 185 1.85 7.37 2.07
CA ILE A 185 1.21 8.31 1.12
C ILE A 185 2.02 8.42 -0.17
N ARG A 186 1.38 8.12 -1.30
CA ARG A 186 1.75 8.59 -2.64
C ARG A 186 0.84 9.77 -2.97
N TYR A 187 1.28 10.80 -3.71
CA TYR A 187 0.41 11.95 -3.99
C TYR A 187 0.63 12.60 -5.37
N ALA A 188 -0.43 13.22 -5.87
CA ALA A 188 -0.47 14.00 -7.11
C ALA A 188 -0.10 15.49 -6.95
N GLY A 189 -0.27 16.04 -5.74
CA GLY A 189 -0.21 17.48 -5.53
C GLY A 189 -1.56 18.13 -5.82
N PRO A 190 -1.62 19.26 -6.53
CA PRO A 190 -2.88 19.95 -6.79
C PRO A 190 -3.64 19.30 -7.95
N PHE A 191 -4.95 19.57 -8.03
CA PHE A 191 -5.70 19.40 -9.26
C PHE A 191 -5.12 20.35 -10.32
N LEU A 192 -4.65 19.84 -11.46
CA LEU A 192 -4.32 20.64 -12.63
C LEU A 192 -5.59 20.87 -13.46
N ILE A 193 -6.00 22.13 -13.57
CA ILE A 193 -7.34 22.52 -14.05
C ILE A 193 -7.27 23.56 -15.17
N ALA A 194 -8.33 23.73 -15.95
CA ALA A 194 -8.48 24.97 -16.74
C ALA A 194 -8.80 26.16 -15.82
N PRO A 195 -8.60 27.42 -16.27
CA PRO A 195 -9.01 28.59 -15.48
C PRO A 195 -10.51 28.55 -15.13
N GLY A 196 -10.84 28.66 -13.84
CA GLY A 196 -12.19 28.45 -13.30
C GLY A 196 -12.75 27.02 -13.41
N GLY A 197 -11.90 26.02 -13.70
CA GLY A 197 -12.28 24.61 -13.85
C GLY A 197 -12.51 23.88 -12.53
N TYR A 198 -13.33 22.84 -12.54
CA TYR A 198 -13.58 22.01 -11.36
C TYR A 198 -12.26 21.47 -10.75
N PRO A 199 -12.06 21.52 -9.42
CA PRO A 199 -13.01 21.91 -8.38
C PRO A 199 -12.79 23.33 -7.81
N SER A 200 -12.21 24.29 -8.54
CA SER A 200 -11.84 25.61 -7.98
C SER A 200 -13.04 26.43 -7.46
N ASP A 201 -14.25 26.09 -7.88
CA ASP A 201 -15.53 26.70 -7.48
C ASP A 201 -16.25 25.90 -6.36
N ARG A 202 -15.64 24.85 -5.81
CA ARG A 202 -16.23 23.99 -4.78
C ARG A 202 -15.73 24.36 -3.38
N ALA A 203 -16.64 24.68 -2.47
CA ALA A 203 -16.32 25.10 -1.10
C ALA A 203 -15.59 24.04 -0.24
N TRP A 204 -15.55 22.76 -0.67
CA TRP A 204 -14.76 21.72 -0.02
C TRP A 204 -13.29 21.69 -0.48
N ALA A 205 -12.96 22.29 -1.64
CA ALA A 205 -11.62 22.25 -2.19
C ALA A 205 -10.71 23.23 -1.42
N PRO A 206 -9.62 22.76 -0.75
CA PRO A 206 -8.78 23.65 0.04
C PRO A 206 -8.10 24.74 -0.82
N ALA A 207 -7.93 25.93 -0.28
CA ALA A 207 -7.19 27.00 -0.96
C ALA A 207 -5.75 26.52 -1.29
N GLY A 208 -5.34 26.65 -2.56
CA GLY A 208 -4.05 26.11 -3.04
C GLY A 208 -4.04 24.61 -3.38
N SER A 209 -5.19 23.94 -3.36
CA SER A 209 -5.34 22.57 -3.91
C SER A 209 -5.53 22.52 -5.43
N CYS A 210 -5.73 23.66 -6.09
CA CYS A 210 -5.92 23.78 -7.54
C CYS A 210 -4.81 24.63 -8.18
N ARG A 211 -4.38 24.25 -9.39
CA ARG A 211 -3.42 24.99 -10.22
C ARG A 211 -3.99 25.13 -11.62
N GLU A 212 -4.42 26.34 -11.96
CA GLU A 212 -4.94 26.67 -13.28
C GLU A 212 -3.84 26.60 -14.34
N ILE A 213 -4.17 26.08 -15.53
CA ILE A 213 -3.26 25.90 -16.66
C ILE A 213 -3.76 26.70 -17.86
N THR A 214 -3.03 27.76 -18.19
CA THR A 214 -3.41 28.74 -19.21
C THR A 214 -2.94 28.37 -20.63
N SER A 215 -1.90 27.55 -20.76
CA SER A 215 -1.26 27.26 -22.06
C SER A 215 -0.49 25.93 -22.07
N PRO A 216 -0.12 25.40 -23.25
CA PRO A 216 0.75 24.22 -23.37
C PRO A 216 2.13 24.37 -22.69
N ALA A 217 2.67 25.59 -22.59
CA ALA A 217 3.94 25.83 -21.89
C ALA A 217 3.77 25.84 -20.37
N ASP A 218 2.69 26.47 -19.90
CA ASP A 218 2.28 26.50 -18.49
C ASP A 218 1.95 25.09 -17.95
N ALA A 219 1.40 24.21 -18.80
CA ALA A 219 1.20 22.80 -18.48
C ALA A 219 2.52 22.08 -18.10
N GLY A 220 3.61 22.36 -18.82
CA GLY A 220 4.94 21.83 -18.51
C GLY A 220 5.51 22.42 -17.21
N ALA A 221 5.26 23.71 -16.95
CA ALA A 221 5.64 24.36 -15.69
C ALA A 221 4.93 23.74 -14.48
N ALA A 222 3.60 23.57 -14.53
CA ALA A 222 2.82 22.99 -13.44
C ALA A 222 3.20 21.52 -13.13
N VAL A 223 3.54 20.73 -14.15
CA VAL A 223 4.07 19.37 -13.95
C VAL A 223 5.45 19.41 -13.26
N ALA A 224 6.33 20.35 -13.65
CA ALA A 224 7.62 20.54 -12.99
C ALA A 224 7.47 21.05 -11.54
N GLU A 225 6.53 21.95 -11.29
CA GLU A 225 6.14 22.41 -9.95
C GLU A 225 5.69 21.24 -9.08
N ALA A 226 4.70 20.45 -9.53
CA ALA A 226 4.19 19.29 -8.81
C ALA A 226 5.30 18.26 -8.53
N ARG A 227 6.15 17.96 -9.53
CA ARG A 227 7.31 17.08 -9.35
C ARG A 227 8.31 17.61 -8.31
N SER A 228 8.65 18.90 -8.38
CA SER A 228 9.55 19.55 -7.41
C SER A 228 8.96 19.58 -6.00
N ALA A 229 7.63 19.64 -5.91
CA ALA A 229 6.87 19.53 -4.68
C ALA A 229 6.82 18.10 -4.11
N GLY A 230 7.35 17.10 -4.82
CA GLY A 230 7.44 15.70 -4.41
C GLY A 230 6.32 14.79 -4.93
N ALA A 231 5.46 15.28 -5.85
CA ALA A 231 4.44 14.45 -6.46
C ALA A 231 5.03 13.29 -7.29
N THR A 232 4.34 12.16 -7.27
CA THR A 232 4.76 10.89 -7.92
C THR A 232 3.72 10.35 -8.91
N LEU A 233 2.75 11.20 -9.24
CA LEU A 233 1.75 11.11 -10.30
C LEU A 233 1.22 12.55 -10.53
N ILE A 234 0.32 12.76 -11.48
CA ILE A 234 -0.35 14.05 -11.74
C ILE A 234 -1.86 13.83 -11.76
N LYS A 235 -2.66 14.75 -11.17
CA LYS A 235 -4.12 14.77 -11.30
C LYS A 235 -4.53 15.88 -12.25
N VAL A 236 -5.43 15.57 -13.20
CA VAL A 236 -6.06 16.53 -14.10
C VAL A 236 -7.58 16.41 -13.96
N THR A 237 -8.31 17.51 -14.21
CA THR A 237 -9.78 17.47 -14.28
C THR A 237 -10.30 17.77 -15.68
N ALA A 238 -11.31 17.01 -16.08
CA ALA A 238 -12.12 17.19 -17.27
C ALA A 238 -13.57 16.99 -16.84
N HIS A 239 -14.24 18.07 -16.43
CA HIS A 239 -15.59 18.08 -15.90
C HIS A 239 -16.47 18.93 -16.83
N ALA A 240 -17.39 18.30 -17.57
CA ALA A 240 -18.16 18.93 -18.64
C ALA A 240 -19.11 20.05 -18.15
N GLY A 241 -19.40 20.10 -16.85
CA GLY A 241 -20.15 21.19 -16.21
C GLY A 241 -19.38 22.50 -16.04
N GLY A 242 -18.12 22.60 -16.51
CA GLY A 242 -17.30 23.80 -16.39
C GLY A 242 -16.13 23.86 -17.38
N PRO A 243 -15.20 24.81 -17.21
CA PRO A 243 -13.99 24.93 -18.03
C PRO A 243 -13.14 23.65 -18.00
N THR A 244 -12.69 23.21 -19.18
CA THR A 244 -11.81 22.04 -19.36
C THR A 244 -10.59 22.41 -20.21
N LEU A 245 -9.50 21.66 -20.07
CA LEU A 245 -8.24 21.96 -20.77
C LEU A 245 -8.41 21.78 -22.29
N PRO A 246 -8.06 22.79 -23.12
CA PRO A 246 -8.03 22.62 -24.57
C PRO A 246 -7.14 21.43 -24.97
N PRO A 247 -7.51 20.62 -25.99
CA PRO A 247 -6.76 19.41 -26.35
C PRO A 247 -5.25 19.59 -26.59
N PRO A 248 -4.75 20.72 -27.15
CA PRO A 248 -3.30 20.98 -27.22
C PRO A 248 -2.64 21.14 -25.84
N THR A 249 -3.31 21.80 -24.89
CA THR A 249 -2.83 21.99 -23.52
C THR A 249 -2.85 20.67 -22.75
N PHE A 250 -3.91 19.87 -22.89
CA PHE A 250 -4.02 18.56 -22.24
C PHE A 250 -2.94 17.58 -22.73
N ARG A 251 -2.69 17.52 -24.05
CA ARG A 251 -1.58 16.71 -24.62
C ARG A 251 -0.19 17.20 -24.22
N ALA A 252 -0.01 18.50 -23.99
CA ALA A 252 1.26 19.03 -23.48
C ALA A 252 1.48 18.66 -22.00
N LEU A 253 0.41 18.67 -21.19
CA LEU A 253 0.42 18.24 -19.80
C LEU A 253 0.81 16.76 -19.68
N THR A 254 0.16 15.87 -20.42
CA THR A 254 0.47 14.43 -20.41
C THR A 254 1.87 14.15 -20.95
N GLY A 255 2.27 14.78 -22.05
CA GLY A 255 3.64 14.67 -22.58
C GLY A 255 4.72 15.12 -21.59
N ALA A 256 4.49 16.20 -20.84
CA ALA A 256 5.39 16.65 -19.78
C ALA A 256 5.42 15.69 -18.58
N ALA A 257 4.27 15.14 -18.18
CA ALA A 257 4.18 14.15 -17.11
C ALA A 257 4.91 12.85 -17.46
N HIS A 258 4.71 12.34 -18.68
CA HIS A 258 5.42 11.16 -19.19
C HIS A 258 6.92 11.39 -19.31
N ALA A 259 7.36 12.56 -19.78
CA ALA A 259 8.79 12.94 -19.77
C ALA A 259 9.38 13.03 -18.35
N ALA A 260 8.55 13.33 -17.34
CA ALA A 260 8.92 13.29 -15.93
C ALA A 260 8.83 11.89 -15.28
N ASN A 261 8.35 10.87 -16.00
CA ASN A 261 7.99 9.53 -15.51
C ASN A 261 6.88 9.54 -14.44
N LEU A 262 5.92 10.48 -14.58
CA LEU A 262 4.74 10.61 -13.73
C LEU A 262 3.50 10.15 -14.52
N PRO A 263 2.72 9.17 -14.04
CA PRO A 263 1.45 8.81 -14.67
C PRO A 263 0.38 9.87 -14.39
N VAL A 264 -0.52 10.06 -15.34
CA VAL A 264 -1.61 11.04 -15.28
C VAL A 264 -2.93 10.34 -14.93
N VAL A 265 -3.55 10.81 -13.85
CA VAL A 265 -4.89 10.42 -13.40
C VAL A 265 -5.88 11.53 -13.75
N VAL A 266 -6.99 11.18 -14.39
CA VAL A 266 -8.01 12.15 -14.81
C VAL A 266 -9.32 11.92 -14.06
N HIS A 267 -9.85 12.96 -13.43
CA HIS A 267 -11.28 13.03 -13.14
C HIS A 267 -12.00 13.39 -14.44
N ALA A 268 -12.78 12.45 -14.99
CA ALA A 268 -13.53 12.59 -16.23
C ALA A 268 -15.03 12.50 -15.91
N GLU A 269 -15.72 13.64 -15.93
CA GLU A 269 -17.15 13.74 -15.61
C GLU A 269 -17.93 14.37 -16.78
N GLY A 270 -18.88 13.61 -17.32
CA GLY A 270 -19.82 14.07 -18.33
C GLY A 270 -19.34 13.96 -19.78
N PRO A 271 -20.22 14.28 -20.75
CA PRO A 271 -20.11 13.86 -22.13
C PRO A 271 -18.76 14.10 -22.78
N GLY A 272 -18.10 13.00 -23.19
CA GLY A 272 -16.89 13.04 -24.01
C GLY A 272 -15.58 13.32 -23.26
N THR A 273 -15.63 13.59 -21.95
CA THR A 273 -14.42 13.80 -21.12
C THR A 273 -13.52 12.57 -21.08
N VAL A 274 -14.10 11.38 -21.10
CA VAL A 274 -13.38 10.09 -21.20
C VAL A 274 -12.64 9.96 -22.53
N ALA A 275 -13.26 10.37 -23.64
CA ALA A 275 -12.60 10.36 -24.95
C ALA A 275 -11.45 11.37 -24.99
N ALA A 276 -11.66 12.60 -24.48
CA ALA A 276 -10.62 13.61 -24.38
C ALA A 276 -9.43 13.16 -23.51
N ALA A 277 -9.68 12.45 -22.40
CA ALA A 277 -8.63 11.86 -21.55
C ALA A 277 -7.82 10.77 -22.29
N LEU A 278 -8.49 9.92 -23.06
CA LEU A 278 -7.83 8.87 -23.86
C LEU A 278 -7.02 9.44 -25.03
N GLU A 279 -7.54 10.47 -25.72
CA GLU A 279 -6.83 11.21 -26.77
C GLU A 279 -5.66 12.05 -26.25
N ALA A 280 -5.77 12.57 -25.02
CA ALA A 280 -4.66 13.21 -24.33
C ALA A 280 -3.57 12.20 -23.92
N GLY A 281 -3.91 10.91 -23.81
CA GLY A 281 -2.98 9.87 -23.38
C GLY A 281 -2.87 9.75 -21.86
N ALA A 282 -3.95 9.96 -21.12
CA ALA A 282 -3.98 9.69 -19.69
C ALA A 282 -3.81 8.19 -19.38
N ASP A 283 -3.15 7.90 -18.26
CA ASP A 283 -2.84 6.53 -17.82
C ASP A 283 -3.94 5.95 -16.93
N LEU A 284 -4.62 6.80 -16.15
CA LEU A 284 -5.70 6.39 -15.26
C LEU A 284 -6.93 7.30 -15.32
N LEU A 285 -8.10 6.72 -15.11
CA LEU A 285 -9.32 7.46 -14.75
C LEU A 285 -9.64 7.26 -13.26
N ALA A 286 -10.11 8.34 -12.62
CA ALA A 286 -10.61 8.33 -11.26
C ALA A 286 -11.69 9.43 -11.17
N HIS A 287 -12.96 9.11 -11.42
CA HIS A 287 -13.65 7.84 -11.08
C HIS A 287 -13.82 6.86 -12.26
N THR A 288 -14.38 5.68 -12.00
CA THR A 288 -15.08 4.88 -13.03
C THR A 288 -16.17 5.75 -13.68
N PRO A 289 -16.21 5.90 -15.02
CA PRO A 289 -17.20 6.76 -15.69
C PRO A 289 -18.65 6.41 -15.34
N TRP A 290 -19.40 7.38 -14.83
CA TRP A 290 -20.73 7.19 -14.20
C TRP A 290 -21.84 8.07 -14.79
N THR A 291 -21.49 9.03 -15.65
CA THR A 291 -22.36 10.07 -16.19
C THR A 291 -23.07 9.68 -17.48
N GLU A 292 -22.46 8.79 -18.27
CA GLU A 292 -23.04 8.23 -19.48
C GLU A 292 -22.67 6.75 -19.67
N SER A 293 -23.53 5.98 -20.34
CA SER A 293 -23.14 4.66 -20.85
C SER A 293 -22.19 4.84 -22.02
N LEU A 294 -20.92 4.48 -21.83
CA LEU A 294 -19.87 4.69 -22.83
C LEU A 294 -20.01 3.67 -23.98
N PRO A 295 -19.81 4.08 -25.25
CA PRO A 295 -19.89 3.17 -26.38
C PRO A 295 -18.75 2.14 -26.34
N ASP A 296 -19.03 0.89 -26.73
CA ASP A 296 -18.12 -0.25 -26.53
C ASP A 296 -16.71 -0.04 -27.11
N HIS A 297 -16.60 0.63 -28.27
CA HIS A 297 -15.32 0.93 -28.89
C HIS A 297 -14.42 1.82 -28.01
N LEU A 298 -15.01 2.77 -27.27
CA LEU A 298 -14.28 3.64 -26.35
C LEU A 298 -13.89 2.86 -25.09
N VAL A 299 -14.80 2.06 -24.53
CA VAL A 299 -14.51 1.21 -23.36
C VAL A 299 -13.39 0.22 -23.65
N ARG A 300 -13.40 -0.39 -24.85
CA ARG A 300 -12.33 -1.28 -25.34
C ARG A 300 -11.00 -0.54 -25.54
N ALA A 301 -11.03 0.68 -26.08
CA ALA A 301 -9.82 1.48 -26.30
C ALA A 301 -9.21 1.98 -24.96
N CYS A 302 -10.04 2.26 -23.96
CA CYS A 302 -9.60 2.47 -22.57
C CYS A 302 -9.01 1.18 -21.99
N ALA A 303 -9.71 0.04 -22.07
CA ALA A 303 -9.26 -1.24 -21.51
C ALA A 303 -7.87 -1.67 -22.02
N ALA A 304 -7.56 -1.38 -23.29
CA ALA A 304 -6.27 -1.69 -23.89
C ALA A 304 -5.09 -0.80 -23.42
N ARG A 305 -5.34 0.29 -22.67
CA ARG A 305 -4.34 1.33 -22.38
C ARG A 305 -4.36 1.94 -20.98
N MET A 306 -5.49 1.90 -20.27
CA MET A 306 -5.73 2.63 -19.03
C MET A 306 -5.93 1.71 -17.83
N THR A 307 -5.74 2.27 -16.64
CA THR A 307 -6.28 1.72 -15.40
C THR A 307 -7.48 2.55 -14.93
N TRP A 308 -8.60 1.94 -14.54
CA TRP A 308 -9.71 2.66 -13.91
C TRP A 308 -9.67 2.44 -12.39
N ILE A 309 -9.74 3.54 -11.64
CA ILE A 309 -9.86 3.51 -10.18
C ILE A 309 -11.36 3.47 -9.84
N SER A 310 -11.76 2.51 -9.02
CA SER A 310 -13.15 2.05 -8.93
C SER A 310 -14.12 3.12 -8.44
N THR A 311 -14.00 3.56 -7.19
CA THR A 311 -14.83 4.60 -6.52
C THR A 311 -16.31 4.53 -6.89
N LEU A 312 -16.92 3.37 -6.65
CA LEU A 312 -18.31 3.08 -6.99
C LEU A 312 -19.28 3.49 -5.86
N ASP A 313 -18.83 3.44 -4.61
CA ASP A 313 -19.65 3.70 -3.41
C ASP A 313 -20.09 5.16 -3.31
N ILE A 314 -19.27 6.15 -3.70
CA ILE A 314 -19.60 7.58 -3.64
C ILE A 314 -20.85 7.98 -4.45
N HIS A 315 -21.28 7.16 -5.40
CA HIS A 315 -22.45 7.43 -6.21
C HIS A 315 -23.78 7.12 -5.48
N GLY A 316 -23.74 6.57 -4.26
CA GLY A 316 -24.95 6.31 -3.45
C GLY A 316 -24.73 6.00 -1.96
N TYR A 317 -23.49 5.90 -1.49
CA TYR A 317 -23.07 5.65 -0.10
C TYR A 317 -23.66 4.39 0.57
N GLY A 318 -24.03 3.40 -0.26
CA GLY A 318 -24.68 2.16 0.13
C GLY A 318 -26.09 2.00 -0.44
N GLU A 319 -26.75 3.09 -0.83
CA GLU A 319 -28.04 3.06 -1.53
C GLU A 319 -27.83 2.97 -3.06
N PRO A 320 -28.69 2.24 -3.80
CA PRO A 320 -28.62 2.21 -5.26
C PRO A 320 -28.88 3.58 -5.90
N SER A 321 -28.20 3.88 -7.01
CA SER A 321 -28.46 5.09 -7.81
C SER A 321 -28.21 4.88 -9.30
N PRO A 322 -28.85 5.66 -10.20
CA PRO A 322 -28.60 5.56 -11.64
C PRO A 322 -27.14 5.82 -12.03
N ALA A 323 -26.44 6.70 -11.30
CA ALA A 323 -25.01 6.94 -11.48
C ALA A 323 -24.17 5.69 -11.16
N GLN A 324 -24.50 5.01 -10.05
CA GLN A 324 -23.83 3.77 -9.68
C GLN A 324 -24.14 2.64 -10.68
N GLU A 325 -25.38 2.53 -11.17
CA GLU A 325 -25.76 1.55 -12.19
C GLU A 325 -24.96 1.73 -13.50
N VAL A 326 -24.81 2.98 -13.98
CA VAL A 326 -23.98 3.31 -15.14
C VAL A 326 -22.50 2.98 -14.90
N ALA A 327 -21.96 3.33 -13.73
CA ALA A 327 -20.58 3.02 -13.37
C ALA A 327 -20.32 1.50 -13.32
N LEU A 328 -21.24 0.74 -12.72
CA LEU A 328 -21.16 -0.73 -12.63
C LEU A 328 -21.20 -1.39 -14.01
N ASP A 329 -21.99 -0.89 -14.96
CA ASP A 329 -22.03 -1.42 -16.32
C ASP A 329 -20.80 -1.03 -17.15
N ASN A 330 -20.37 0.24 -17.10
CA ASN A 330 -19.13 0.68 -17.74
C ASN A 330 -17.93 -0.13 -17.23
N LEU A 331 -17.80 -0.35 -15.91
CA LEU A 331 -16.71 -1.13 -15.32
C LEU A 331 -16.78 -2.61 -15.70
N ARG A 332 -17.98 -3.21 -15.73
CA ARG A 332 -18.18 -4.60 -16.18
C ARG A 332 -17.70 -4.82 -17.61
N ARG A 333 -18.03 -3.90 -18.52
CA ARG A 333 -17.57 -3.94 -19.92
C ARG A 333 -16.06 -3.66 -20.05
N PHE A 334 -15.52 -2.74 -19.26
CA PHE A 334 -14.08 -2.46 -19.21
C PHE A 334 -13.26 -3.65 -18.73
N ALA A 335 -13.63 -4.27 -17.60
CA ALA A 335 -13.00 -5.49 -17.09
C ALA A 335 -13.18 -6.67 -18.06
N GLY A 336 -14.35 -6.79 -18.69
CA GLY A 336 -14.63 -7.80 -19.73
C GLY A 336 -13.76 -7.68 -20.99
N HIS A 337 -13.20 -6.49 -21.28
CA HIS A 337 -12.21 -6.29 -22.34
C HIS A 337 -10.75 -6.39 -21.85
N GLY A 338 -10.52 -6.84 -20.61
CA GLY A 338 -9.19 -6.98 -20.00
C GLY A 338 -8.63 -5.70 -19.38
N GLY A 339 -9.47 -4.68 -19.13
CA GLY A 339 -9.07 -3.41 -18.54
C GLY A 339 -8.59 -3.54 -17.09
N GLN A 340 -7.51 -2.82 -16.75
CA GLN A 340 -6.91 -2.90 -15.41
C GLN A 340 -7.71 -2.06 -14.39
N VAL A 341 -8.09 -2.66 -13.27
CA VAL A 341 -8.85 -1.98 -12.21
C VAL A 341 -7.96 -1.76 -10.99
N ARG A 342 -8.14 -0.61 -10.33
CA ARG A 342 -7.59 -0.33 -8.99
C ARG A 342 -8.71 -0.05 -8.01
N TYR A 343 -8.61 -0.62 -6.82
CA TYR A 343 -9.48 -0.26 -5.71
C TYR A 343 -9.15 1.16 -5.27
N GLY A 344 -10.16 2.01 -5.15
CA GLY A 344 -10.08 3.26 -4.43
C GLY A 344 -11.47 3.73 -4.04
N THR A 345 -11.57 4.52 -2.98
CA THR A 345 -12.88 4.89 -2.40
C THR A 345 -13.27 6.36 -2.56
N ASP A 346 -12.34 7.23 -2.93
CA ASP A 346 -12.48 8.70 -2.86
C ASP A 346 -12.66 9.20 -1.42
N LEU A 347 -11.93 8.58 -0.48
CA LEU A 347 -12.09 8.83 0.95
C LEU A 347 -11.77 10.29 1.30
N GLY A 348 -12.77 10.97 1.86
CA GLY A 348 -12.82 12.43 2.01
C GLY A 348 -14.05 13.04 1.33
N ASN A 349 -14.62 12.35 0.34
CA ASN A 349 -15.89 12.68 -0.30
C ASN A 349 -17.04 11.91 0.38
N GLY A 350 -17.77 12.58 1.29
CA GLY A 350 -18.98 12.02 1.91
C GLY A 350 -18.77 10.95 2.99
N PRO A 351 -19.85 10.26 3.44
CA PRO A 351 -19.85 9.33 4.57
C PRO A 351 -19.27 7.95 4.21
N LEU A 352 -17.97 7.93 3.92
CA LEU A 352 -17.19 6.73 3.63
C LEU A 352 -16.51 6.16 4.89
N PRO A 353 -16.26 4.83 5.00
CA PRO A 353 -15.57 4.25 6.16
C PRO A 353 -14.07 4.55 6.16
N SER A 354 -13.50 4.86 7.32
CA SER A 354 -12.04 4.95 7.50
C SER A 354 -11.39 3.57 7.48
N GLY A 355 -10.90 3.14 6.32
CA GLY A 355 -10.22 1.85 6.14
C GLY A 355 -10.71 1.11 4.90
N VAL A 356 -10.66 -0.23 4.94
CA VAL A 356 -11.25 -1.07 3.89
C VAL A 356 -12.78 -0.89 3.87
N ASN A 357 -13.31 -0.33 2.79
CA ASN A 357 -14.75 -0.12 2.59
C ASN A 357 -15.43 -1.38 1.99
N PRO A 358 -16.25 -2.14 2.75
CA PRO A 358 -16.92 -3.32 2.24
C PRO A 358 -18.05 -2.99 1.23
N ARG A 359 -18.58 -1.77 1.21
CA ARG A 359 -19.56 -1.35 0.18
C ARG A 359 -18.89 -1.27 -1.20
N GLU A 360 -17.71 -0.66 -1.27
CA GLU A 360 -16.87 -0.61 -2.48
C GLU A 360 -16.49 -2.03 -2.96
N LEU A 361 -16.11 -2.93 -2.04
CA LEU A 361 -15.82 -4.34 -2.37
C LEU A 361 -17.06 -5.07 -2.93
N ARG A 362 -18.25 -4.83 -2.36
CA ARG A 362 -19.51 -5.39 -2.89
C ARG A 362 -19.89 -4.79 -4.24
N ALA A 363 -19.61 -3.50 -4.47
CA ALA A 363 -19.81 -2.86 -5.78
C ALA A 363 -18.86 -3.43 -6.85
N LEU A 364 -17.58 -3.65 -6.53
CA LEU A 364 -16.63 -4.35 -7.41
C LEU A 364 -17.09 -5.79 -7.74
N ARG A 365 -17.63 -6.52 -6.76
CA ARG A 365 -18.25 -7.84 -6.99
C ARG A 365 -19.48 -7.75 -7.91
N ALA A 366 -20.29 -6.70 -7.80
CA ALA A 366 -21.45 -6.45 -8.67
C ALA A 366 -21.07 -6.04 -10.10
N ALA A 367 -19.94 -5.33 -10.27
CA ALA A 367 -19.32 -5.08 -11.58
C ALA A 367 -18.74 -6.37 -12.21
N GLY A 368 -18.53 -7.42 -11.41
CA GLY A 368 -18.21 -8.78 -11.87
C GLY A 368 -16.84 -9.30 -11.44
N LEU A 369 -15.94 -8.44 -10.97
CA LEU A 369 -14.56 -8.81 -10.61
C LEU A 369 -14.54 -9.89 -9.53
N THR A 370 -13.80 -10.97 -9.74
CA THR A 370 -13.59 -12.04 -8.76
C THR A 370 -12.86 -11.53 -7.50
N PRO A 371 -12.98 -12.23 -6.36
CA PRO A 371 -12.21 -11.92 -5.15
C PRO A 371 -10.69 -11.79 -5.39
N ASP A 372 -10.09 -12.67 -6.21
CA ASP A 372 -8.67 -12.55 -6.59
C ASP A 372 -8.37 -11.30 -7.43
N GLU A 373 -9.22 -10.93 -8.38
CA GLU A 373 -9.08 -9.69 -9.15
C GLU A 373 -9.23 -8.44 -8.27
N ILE A 374 -10.12 -8.47 -7.28
CA ILE A 374 -10.27 -7.38 -6.30
C ILE A 374 -9.04 -7.29 -5.40
N LEU A 375 -8.46 -8.41 -4.96
CA LEU A 375 -7.20 -8.41 -4.21
C LEU A 375 -6.03 -7.91 -5.07
N ILE A 376 -5.98 -8.22 -6.37
CA ILE A 376 -4.98 -7.65 -7.30
C ILE A 376 -5.19 -6.13 -7.44
N ALA A 377 -6.43 -5.67 -7.58
CA ALA A 377 -6.77 -4.25 -7.65
C ALA A 377 -6.40 -3.48 -6.36
N ALA A 378 -6.57 -4.12 -5.21
CA ALA A 378 -6.40 -3.52 -3.88
C ALA A 378 -5.02 -3.74 -3.22
N THR A 379 -4.07 -4.45 -3.84
CA THR A 379 -2.73 -4.68 -3.24
C THR A 379 -1.58 -4.04 -4.01
N ASP A 380 -0.54 -3.64 -3.27
CA ASP A 380 0.74 -3.17 -3.81
C ASP A 380 1.91 -4.00 -3.24
N ALA A 381 2.28 -5.07 -3.96
CA ALA A 381 3.39 -5.95 -3.61
C ALA A 381 4.80 -5.32 -3.81
N THR A 382 4.88 -4.04 -4.16
CA THR A 382 6.15 -3.29 -4.17
C THR A 382 6.43 -2.59 -2.83
N ARG A 383 5.45 -2.56 -1.91
CA ARG A 383 5.62 -1.97 -0.57
C ARG A 383 6.22 -2.95 0.45
N PRO A 384 6.99 -2.46 1.43
CA PRO A 384 7.51 -3.29 2.52
C PRO A 384 6.47 -3.60 3.61
N ALA A 385 5.34 -2.90 3.61
CA ALA A 385 4.23 -3.17 4.52
C ALA A 385 3.48 -4.44 4.11
N LEU A 386 2.96 -5.17 5.10
CA LEU A 386 2.15 -6.37 4.91
C LEU A 386 0.78 -6.17 5.53
N THR A 387 -0.22 -6.85 4.98
CA THR A 387 -1.56 -6.92 5.55
C THR A 387 -1.79 -8.33 6.11
N TRP A 388 -2.48 -8.40 7.24
CA TRP A 388 -2.84 -9.61 7.97
C TRP A 388 -4.36 -9.67 8.15
N ILE A 389 -4.96 -10.84 7.90
CA ILE A 389 -6.38 -11.14 8.13
C ILE A 389 -6.45 -12.20 9.23
N PRO A 390 -6.81 -11.83 10.49
CA PRO A 390 -6.68 -12.73 11.64
C PRO A 390 -7.54 -13.99 11.56
N GLY A 391 -8.75 -13.88 10.98
CA GLY A 391 -9.66 -15.02 10.79
C GLY A 391 -9.35 -15.90 9.58
N GLY A 392 -8.31 -15.57 8.81
CA GLY A 392 -8.04 -16.15 7.50
C GLY A 392 -8.84 -15.48 6.37
N LEU A 393 -8.32 -15.60 5.15
CA LEU A 393 -8.93 -15.10 3.93
C LEU A 393 -9.87 -16.15 3.33
N ASP A 394 -11.16 -15.86 3.35
CA ASP A 394 -12.18 -16.57 2.59
C ASP A 394 -12.41 -15.86 1.25
N LEU A 395 -12.34 -16.62 0.16
CA LEU A 395 -12.60 -16.14 -1.21
C LEU A 395 -14.05 -16.45 -1.66
N THR A 396 -14.93 -16.86 -0.74
CA THR A 396 -16.35 -17.06 -1.03
C THR A 396 -17.01 -15.70 -1.34
N PRO A 397 -17.67 -15.54 -2.49
CA PRO A 397 -18.15 -14.23 -2.96
C PRO A 397 -19.10 -13.44 -2.05
N SER A 398 -19.81 -14.11 -1.13
CA SER A 398 -20.80 -13.50 -0.23
C SER A 398 -20.20 -13.01 1.11
N THR A 399 -19.05 -13.53 1.51
CA THR A 399 -18.36 -13.22 2.79
C THR A 399 -17.11 -12.37 2.60
N PHE A 400 -16.46 -12.49 1.43
CA PHE A 400 -15.19 -11.84 1.08
C PHE A 400 -15.08 -10.35 1.48
N ALA A 401 -16.13 -9.55 1.25
CA ALA A 401 -16.11 -8.12 1.55
C ALA A 401 -15.96 -7.83 3.06
N GLU A 402 -16.67 -8.57 3.91
CA GLU A 402 -16.60 -8.39 5.36
C GLU A 402 -15.31 -8.99 5.93
N VAL A 403 -14.85 -10.12 5.36
CA VAL A 403 -13.57 -10.76 5.73
C VAL A 403 -12.39 -9.83 5.43
N LEU A 404 -12.36 -9.20 4.25
CA LEU A 404 -11.31 -8.24 3.91
C LEU A 404 -11.40 -6.95 4.77
N ALA A 405 -12.59 -6.55 5.24
CA ALA A 405 -12.74 -5.46 6.21
C ALA A 405 -12.20 -5.81 7.63
N THR A 406 -11.92 -7.08 7.93
CA THR A 406 -11.18 -7.46 9.16
C THR A 406 -9.66 -7.30 9.04
N ALA A 407 -9.14 -6.92 7.87
CA ALA A 407 -7.72 -6.74 7.61
C ALA A 407 -7.06 -5.73 8.55
N ARG A 408 -5.81 -6.00 8.94
CA ARG A 408 -4.95 -5.10 9.73
C ARG A 408 -3.60 -4.94 9.05
N VAL A 409 -3.01 -3.76 9.15
CA VAL A 409 -1.61 -3.55 8.73
C VAL A 409 -0.70 -4.22 9.77
N LEU A 410 0.25 -5.04 9.32
CA LEU A 410 1.14 -5.78 10.22
C LEU A 410 2.31 -4.88 10.66
N ASP A 411 2.29 -4.43 11.91
CA ASP A 411 3.32 -3.57 12.52
C ASP A 411 3.83 -4.10 13.88
N HIS A 412 4.49 -3.24 14.67
CA HIS A 412 5.06 -3.56 15.98
C HIS A 412 4.01 -3.55 17.11
N GLY A 413 2.87 -2.87 16.92
CA GLY A 413 1.74 -2.88 17.85
C GLY A 413 0.87 -4.13 17.70
N VAL A 414 0.79 -4.71 16.50
CA VAL A 414 0.07 -5.96 16.23
C VAL A 414 0.72 -7.15 16.96
N ARG A 415 0.26 -7.39 18.19
CA ARG A 415 0.45 -8.63 18.95
C ARG A 415 -0.73 -9.56 18.68
N PRO A 416 -0.56 -10.70 17.99
CA PRO A 416 -1.51 -11.79 18.09
C PRO A 416 -1.60 -12.23 19.55
N ASN A 417 -2.81 -12.54 20.02
CA ASN A 417 -2.92 -13.34 21.24
C ASN A 417 -2.35 -14.74 20.96
N PRO A 418 -1.67 -15.35 21.95
CA PRO A 418 -1.06 -16.68 21.83
C PRO A 418 -2.09 -17.81 21.81
#